data_AF-A0A348WLA0-F1
#
_entry.id   AF-A0A348WLA0-F1
#
_cell.length_a   1.000
_cell.length_b   1.000
_cell.length_c   1.000
_cell.angle_alpha   90.00
_cell.angle_beta   90.00
_cell.angle_gamma   90.00
#
_symmetry.space_group_name_H-M   'P 1'
#
loop_
_entity.id
_entity.type
_entity.pdbx_description
1 polymer ?
#
loop_
_entity_poly.entity_id
_entity_poly.type
_entity_poly.pdbx_seq_one_letter_code
_entity_poly.pdbx_strand_id
1 'polypeptide(L)'
;MGHKTSQENQSKMHAALSFYYAIYREGDINKAKSFTTDRLAKLLTHYGSASAIQRYVLNRYFDSVEIEIDPTSFTQYLNRENEQRVTLVFQGTYNGEQVKDRRDIVLVREKEGWLVDQILDPRYRP
;
A
#
# COMPACT_ATOMS: atom_id res chain seq x y z
N MET A 1 18.92 -18.55 10.87
CA MET A 1 18.10 -17.37 11.20
C MET A 1 17.72 -16.51 9.98
N GLY A 2 18.54 -16.42 8.90
CA GLY A 2 18.31 -15.47 7.79
C GLY A 2 17.20 -15.77 6.76
N HIS A 3 16.77 -17.03 6.60
CA HIS A 3 15.76 -17.37 5.57
C HIS A 3 14.33 -16.95 5.93
N LYS A 4 13.98 -16.93 7.22
CA LYS A 4 12.61 -16.65 7.68
C LYS A 4 12.24 -15.16 7.56
N THR A 5 13.19 -14.28 7.89
CA THR A 5 13.02 -12.82 7.76
C THR A 5 12.93 -12.37 6.30
N SER A 6 13.68 -13.02 5.40
CA SER A 6 13.62 -12.72 3.96
C SER A 6 12.24 -13.05 3.36
N GLN A 7 11.70 -14.23 3.67
CA GLN A 7 10.39 -14.67 3.17
C GLN A 7 9.23 -13.83 3.74
N GLU A 8 9.32 -13.43 5.01
CA GLU A 8 8.32 -12.57 5.64
C GLU A 8 8.31 -11.16 5.03
N ASN A 9 9.48 -10.56 4.81
CA ASN A 9 9.58 -9.26 4.16
C ASN A 9 9.08 -9.32 2.71
N GLN A 10 9.35 -10.41 1.98
CA GLN A 10 8.78 -10.63 0.65
C GLN A 10 7.25 -10.67 0.66
N SER A 11 6.64 -11.35 1.64
CA SER A 11 5.18 -11.38 1.78
C SER A 11 4.59 -9.99 2.08
N LYS A 12 5.21 -9.22 2.98
CA LYS A 12 4.84 -7.82 3.27
C LYS A 12 4.91 -6.95 2.02
N MET A 13 6.03 -7.04 1.30
CA MET A 13 6.27 -6.28 0.07
C MET A 13 5.29 -6.66 -1.03
N HIS A 14 5.00 -7.96 -1.18
CA HIS A 14 4.02 -8.46 -2.14
C HIS A 14 2.64 -7.87 -1.87
N ALA A 15 2.14 -7.94 -0.64
CA ALA A 15 0.84 -7.37 -0.28
C ALA A 15 0.75 -5.87 -0.62
N ALA A 16 1.77 -5.11 -0.23
CA ALA A 16 1.84 -3.67 -0.47
C ALA A 16 1.90 -3.31 -1.96
N LEU A 17 2.79 -3.93 -2.74
CA LEU A 17 2.94 -3.66 -4.17
C LEU A 17 1.72 -4.12 -4.96
N SER A 18 1.20 -5.32 -4.69
CA SER A 18 0.03 -5.85 -5.38
C SER A 18 -1.23 -5.04 -5.12
N PHE A 19 -1.42 -4.52 -3.90
CA PHE A 19 -2.48 -3.57 -3.59
C PHE A 19 -2.43 -2.31 -4.48
N TYR A 20 -1.27 -1.63 -4.54
CA TYR A 20 -1.17 -0.39 -5.30
C TYR A 20 -1.15 -0.61 -6.83
N TYR A 21 -0.55 -1.70 -7.32
CA TYR A 21 -0.58 -2.00 -8.76
C TYR A 21 -1.97 -2.41 -9.25
N ALA A 22 -2.75 -3.11 -8.44
CA ALA A 22 -4.15 -3.36 -8.76
C ALA A 22 -4.93 -2.05 -8.96
N ILE A 23 -4.63 -1.00 -8.19
CA ILE A 23 -5.27 0.32 -8.31
C ILE A 23 -4.73 1.14 -9.49
N TYR A 24 -3.41 1.30 -9.59
CA TYR A 24 -2.80 2.25 -10.53
C TYR A 24 -2.56 1.68 -11.92
N ARG A 25 -2.25 0.38 -12.03
CA ARG A 25 -1.91 -0.25 -13.32
C ARG A 25 -3.08 -1.03 -13.89
N GLU A 26 -3.82 -1.73 -13.04
CA GLU A 26 -4.86 -2.67 -13.50
C GLU A 26 -6.26 -2.08 -13.43
N GLY A 27 -6.50 -1.08 -12.57
CA GLY A 27 -7.83 -0.55 -12.32
C GLY A 27 -8.80 -1.56 -11.68
N ASP A 28 -8.29 -2.66 -11.11
CA ASP A 28 -9.07 -3.75 -10.55
C ASP A 28 -9.18 -3.62 -9.02
N ILE A 29 -10.34 -3.14 -8.57
CA ILE A 29 -10.62 -2.94 -7.15
C ILE A 29 -10.81 -4.27 -6.42
N ASN A 30 -11.36 -5.29 -7.09
CA ASN A 30 -11.57 -6.58 -6.44
C ASN A 30 -10.23 -7.24 -6.14
N LYS A 31 -9.29 -7.14 -7.08
CA LYS A 31 -7.91 -7.53 -6.85
C LYS A 31 -7.25 -6.68 -5.78
N ALA A 32 -7.43 -5.36 -5.79
CA ALA A 32 -6.89 -4.51 -4.72
C ALA A 32 -7.40 -4.96 -3.35
N LYS A 33 -8.70 -5.25 -3.22
CA LYS A 33 -9.34 -5.73 -1.99
C LYS A 33 -8.80 -7.07 -1.50
N SER A 34 -8.32 -7.96 -2.37
CA SER A 34 -7.75 -9.24 -1.91
C SER A 34 -6.42 -9.07 -1.17
N PHE A 35 -5.81 -7.88 -1.23
CA PHE A 35 -4.57 -7.55 -0.51
C PHE A 35 -4.82 -6.63 0.70
N THR A 36 -6.08 -6.45 1.12
CA THR A 36 -6.43 -5.56 2.23
C THR A 36 -7.22 -6.27 3.32
N THR A 37 -7.21 -5.69 4.52
CA THR A 37 -8.11 -6.11 5.60
C THR A 37 -9.56 -5.76 5.23
N ASP A 38 -10.53 -6.44 5.85
CA ASP A 38 -11.96 -6.15 5.66
C ASP A 38 -12.31 -4.67 5.87
N ARG A 39 -11.60 -4.01 6.79
CA ARG A 39 -11.81 -2.59 7.09
C ARG A 39 -11.44 -1.71 5.89
N LEU A 40 -10.26 -1.91 5.30
CA LEU A 40 -9.86 -1.15 4.11
C LEU A 40 -10.67 -1.59 2.89
N ALA A 41 -10.99 -2.87 2.75
CA ALA A 41 -11.84 -3.37 1.67
C ALA A 41 -13.22 -2.70 1.62
N LYS A 42 -13.83 -2.43 2.79
CA LYS A 42 -15.08 -1.65 2.91
C LYS A 42 -14.90 -0.21 2.44
N LEU A 43 -13.79 0.44 2.79
CA LEU A 43 -13.47 1.79 2.32
C LEU A 43 -13.34 1.82 0.79
N LEU A 44 -12.61 0.88 0.19
CA LEU A 44 -12.47 0.80 -1.28
C LEU A 44 -13.82 0.57 -1.96
N THR A 45 -14.67 -0.28 -1.36
CA THR A 45 -16.02 -0.55 -1.86
C THR A 45 -16.89 0.70 -1.85
N HIS A 46 -16.75 1.56 -0.84
CA HIS A 46 -17.48 2.84 -0.78
C HIS A 46 -17.13 3.78 -1.94
N TYR A 47 -15.86 3.85 -2.35
CA TYR A 47 -15.44 4.69 -3.48
C TYR A 47 -15.74 4.07 -4.86
N GLY A 48 -15.88 2.74 -4.95
CA GLY A 48 -16.49 2.03 -6.07
C GLY A 48 -15.72 2.01 -7.41
N SER A 49 -14.73 2.88 -7.61
CA SER A 49 -13.86 2.89 -8.81
C SER A 49 -12.39 3.13 -8.44
N ALA A 50 -11.45 2.56 -9.22
CA ALA A 50 -10.02 2.81 -9.04
C ALA A 50 -9.70 4.31 -9.15
N SER A 51 -10.31 5.01 -10.10
CA SER A 51 -10.14 6.47 -10.28
C SER A 51 -10.65 7.27 -9.07
N ALA A 52 -11.77 6.89 -8.45
CA ALA A 52 -12.25 7.54 -7.23
C ALA A 52 -11.32 7.25 -6.03
N ILE A 53 -10.79 6.03 -5.91
CA ILE A 53 -9.81 5.69 -4.88
C ILE A 53 -8.54 6.54 -5.06
N GLN A 54 -8.01 6.65 -6.28
CA GLN A 54 -6.86 7.51 -6.59
C GLN A 54 -7.14 8.98 -6.21
N ARG A 55 -8.35 9.48 -6.50
CA ARG A 55 -8.76 10.86 -6.18
C ARG A 55 -8.88 11.14 -4.68
N TYR A 56 -9.65 10.31 -4.00
CA TYR A 56 -10.21 10.66 -2.69
C TYR A 56 -9.52 9.93 -1.54
N VAL A 57 -8.89 8.78 -1.81
CA VAL A 57 -8.14 8.02 -0.81
C VAL A 57 -6.65 8.29 -0.96
N LEU A 58 -6.13 8.17 -2.18
CA LEU A 58 -4.71 8.34 -2.43
C LEU A 58 -4.35 9.80 -2.68
N ASN A 59 -5.29 10.63 -3.12
CA ASN A 59 -5.05 12.03 -3.47
C ASN A 59 -3.85 12.20 -4.41
N ARG A 60 -3.67 11.25 -5.34
CA ARG A 60 -2.58 11.24 -6.30
C ARG A 60 -2.99 10.42 -7.52
N TYR A 61 -2.71 10.97 -8.69
CA TYR A 61 -2.88 10.33 -9.98
C TYR A 61 -1.53 10.12 -10.64
N PHE A 62 -1.46 9.06 -11.43
CA PHE A 62 -0.34 8.76 -12.29
C PHE A 62 -0.88 8.19 -13.60
N ASP A 63 -0.35 8.65 -14.73
CA ASP A 63 -0.57 8.03 -16.04
C ASP A 63 0.24 6.73 -16.14
N SER A 64 1.44 6.73 -15.54
CA SER A 64 2.31 5.58 -15.37
C SER A 64 3.04 5.70 -14.03
N VAL A 65 3.25 4.59 -13.32
CA VAL A 65 3.93 4.60 -12.02
C VAL A 65 4.72 3.34 -11.78
N GLU A 66 5.93 3.49 -11.26
CA GLU A 66 6.74 2.46 -10.61
C GLU A 66 6.74 2.71 -9.10
N ILE A 67 6.64 1.63 -8.33
CA ILE A 67 6.52 1.68 -6.88
C ILE A 67 7.63 0.85 -6.26
N GLU A 68 8.42 1.50 -5.43
CA GLU A 68 9.49 0.87 -4.67
C GLU A 68 9.16 0.88 -3.19
N ILE A 69 9.61 -0.16 -2.48
CA ILE A 69 9.53 -0.24 -1.02
C ILE A 69 10.94 -0.10 -0.48
N ASP A 70 11.13 0.78 0.49
CA ASP A 70 12.37 0.84 1.26
C ASP A 70 12.34 -0.28 2.32
N PRO A 71 13.11 -1.38 2.16
CA PRO A 71 13.06 -2.51 3.09
C PRO A 71 13.64 -2.17 4.47
N THR A 72 14.36 -1.04 4.58
CA THR A 72 14.88 -0.56 5.86
C THR A 72 13.85 0.27 6.64
N SER A 73 12.76 0.68 5.99
CA SER A 73 11.69 1.48 6.59
C SER A 73 10.67 0.66 7.42
N PHE A 74 10.77 -0.68 7.40
CA PHE A 74 9.89 -1.53 8.19
C PHE A 74 10.10 -1.28 9.69
N THR A 75 9.02 -0.94 10.38
CA THR A 75 9.03 -0.74 11.83
C THR A 75 7.71 -1.21 12.46
N GLN A 76 7.71 -1.53 13.75
CA GLN A 76 6.48 -1.84 14.48
C GLN A 76 5.55 -0.62 14.50
N TYR A 77 4.25 -0.87 14.29
CA TYR A 77 3.24 0.17 14.41
C TYR A 77 2.57 0.07 15.78
N LEU A 78 2.54 1.17 16.53
CA LEU A 78 1.95 1.26 17.88
C LEU A 78 2.41 0.17 18.87
N ASN A 79 3.68 -0.26 18.76
CA ASN A 79 4.27 -1.34 19.58
C ASN A 79 3.54 -2.69 19.49
N ARG A 80 2.83 -2.96 18.39
CA ARG A 80 2.17 -4.25 18.13
C ARG A 80 3.04 -5.10 17.20
N GLU A 81 3.30 -6.35 17.59
CA GLU A 81 4.17 -7.25 16.81
C GLU A 81 3.56 -7.68 15.48
N ASN A 82 2.23 -7.76 15.40
CA ASN A 82 1.49 -8.16 14.21
C ASN A 82 1.18 -6.98 13.27
N GLU A 83 1.63 -5.77 13.60
CA GLU A 83 1.42 -4.57 12.78
C GLU A 83 2.76 -3.94 12.39
N GLN A 84 2.89 -3.59 11.12
CA GLN A 84 4.14 -3.07 10.56
C GLN A 84 3.86 -1.84 9.73
N ARG A 85 4.57 -0.76 10.00
CA ARG A 85 4.62 0.41 9.12
C ARG A 85 5.72 0.20 8.08
N VAL A 86 5.46 0.63 6.86
CA VAL A 86 6.46 0.66 5.78
C VAL A 86 6.24 1.87 4.87
N THR A 87 7.32 2.41 4.33
CA THR A 87 7.29 3.51 3.36
C THR A 87 7.43 2.99 1.93
N LEU A 88 6.52 3.45 1.07
CA LEU A 88 6.57 3.27 -0.38
C LEU A 88 6.96 4.58 -1.06
N VAL A 89 7.73 4.46 -2.14
CA VAL A 89 8.12 5.55 -3.03
C VAL A 89 7.49 5.31 -4.39
N PHE A 90 6.69 6.26 -4.84
CA PHE A 90 6.03 6.25 -6.14
C PHE A 90 6.81 7.18 -7.06
N GLN A 91 7.16 6.70 -8.24
CA GLN A 91 7.81 7.50 -9.28
C GLN A 91 7.08 7.26 -10.60
N GLY A 92 6.62 8.33 -11.23
CA GLY A 92 5.78 8.20 -12.39
C GLY A 92 5.56 9.51 -13.13
N THR A 93 4.65 9.47 -14.09
CA THR A 93 4.23 10.64 -14.87
C THR A 93 2.79 11.01 -14.55
N TYR A 94 2.48 12.30 -14.57
CA TYR A 94 1.10 12.80 -14.57
C TYR A 94 1.01 14.03 -15.47
N ASN A 95 0.12 14.01 -16.47
CA ASN A 95 -0.02 15.06 -17.49
C ASN A 95 1.30 15.40 -18.20
N GLY A 96 2.15 14.39 -18.42
CA GLY A 96 3.45 14.56 -19.06
C GLY A 96 4.58 15.07 -18.14
N GLU A 97 4.29 15.36 -16.87
CA GLU A 97 5.30 15.79 -15.90
C GLU A 97 5.74 14.62 -15.00
N GLN A 98 7.03 14.60 -14.65
CA GLN A 98 7.56 13.63 -13.69
C GLN A 98 7.11 14.00 -12.27
N VAL A 99 6.48 13.04 -11.58
CA VAL A 99 5.97 13.21 -10.22
C VAL A 99 6.53 12.12 -9.32
N LYS A 100 6.89 12.51 -8.09
CA LYS A 100 7.28 11.59 -7.02
C LYS A 100 6.33 11.76 -5.84
N ASP A 101 5.95 10.65 -5.23
CA ASP A 101 5.18 10.64 -3.97
C ASP A 101 5.80 9.64 -2.99
N ARG A 102 5.60 9.89 -1.69
CA ARG A 102 5.97 8.92 -0.65
C ARG A 102 4.76 8.67 0.23
N ARG A 103 4.55 7.40 0.58
CA ARG A 103 3.41 7.00 1.40
C ARG A 103 3.79 5.97 2.42
N ASP A 104 3.31 6.17 3.64
CA ASP A 104 3.40 5.15 4.66
C ASP A 104 2.10 4.37 4.72
N ILE A 105 2.20 3.06 4.89
CA ILE A 105 1.05 2.19 5.14
C ILE A 105 1.27 1.38 6.40
N VAL A 106 0.17 0.88 6.97
CA VAL A 106 0.20 -0.15 8.01
C VAL A 106 -0.20 -1.47 7.37
N LEU A 107 0.64 -2.47 7.56
CA LEU A 107 0.38 -3.87 7.24
C LEU A 107 0.00 -4.61 8.52
N VAL A 108 -0.98 -5.49 8.44
CA VAL A 108 -1.40 -6.36 9.55
C VAL A 108 -1.20 -7.80 9.13
N ARG A 109 -0.68 -8.63 10.03
CA ARG A 109 -0.55 -10.07 9.84
C ARG A 109 -1.85 -10.76 10.24
N GLU A 110 -2.49 -11.39 9.26
CA GLU A 110 -3.63 -12.29 9.45
C GLU A 110 -3.25 -13.74 9.12
N LYS A 111 -4.22 -14.67 9.22
CA LYS A 111 -3.98 -16.11 9.01
C LYS A 111 -3.43 -16.42 7.62
N GLU A 112 -3.92 -15.72 6.60
CA GLU A 112 -3.58 -15.94 5.18
C GLU A 112 -2.35 -15.15 4.72
N GLY A 113 -1.78 -14.29 5.57
CA GLY A 113 -0.60 -13.49 5.24
C GLY A 113 -0.68 -12.05 5.73
N TRP A 114 0.19 -11.21 5.16
CA TRP A 114 0.18 -9.77 5.41
C TRP A 114 -0.83 -9.08 4.50
N LEU A 115 -1.61 -8.16 5.05
CA LEU A 115 -2.61 -7.37 4.35
C LEU A 115 -2.40 -5.90 4.62
N VAL A 116 -2.76 -5.04 3.66
CA VAL A 116 -2.79 -3.59 3.86
C VAL A 116 -4.01 -3.23 4.70
N ASP A 117 -3.77 -2.61 5.86
CA ASP A 117 -4.83 -2.15 6.74
C ASP A 117 -5.03 -0.63 6.61
N GLN A 118 -3.97 0.16 6.68
CA GLN A 118 -4.08 1.62 6.67
C GLN A 118 -3.19 2.26 5.63
N ILE A 119 -3.71 3.33 5.05
CA ILE A 119 -2.96 4.28 4.24
C ILE A 119 -2.80 5.51 5.11
N LEU A 120 -1.57 5.80 5.53
CA LEU A 120 -1.30 6.91 6.44
C LEU A 120 -1.20 8.20 5.63
N ASP A 121 -1.93 9.22 6.06
CA ASP A 121 -1.81 10.56 5.51
C ASP A 121 -0.46 11.16 5.97
N PRO A 122 0.41 11.65 5.06
CA PRO A 122 1.64 12.34 5.46
C PRO A 122 1.40 13.54 6.39
N ARG A 123 0.19 14.12 6.42
CA ARG A 123 -0.21 15.22 7.31
C ARG A 123 -0.45 14.78 8.75
N TYR A 124 -0.64 13.49 9.00
CA TYR A 124 -0.86 12.91 10.33
C TYR A 124 0.31 11.99 10.70
N ARG A 125 1.43 12.62 11.05
CA ARG A 125 2.51 11.96 11.80
C ARG A 125 2.34 12.39 13.26
N PRO A 126 1.99 11.47 14.19
CA PRO A 126 1.91 11.81 15.62
C PRO A 126 3.27 12.27 16.15
#